data_AF-A0A2M7ZRB4-F1
#
_entry.id   AF-A0A2M7ZRB4-F1
#
_cell.length_a   1.000
_cell.length_b   1.000
_cell.length_c   1.000
_cell.angle_alpha   90.00
_cell.angle_beta   90.00
_cell.angle_gamma   90.00
#
_symmetry.space_group_name_H-M   'P 1'
#
loop_
_entity.id
_entity.type
_entity.pdbx_description
1 polymer ?
#
loop_
_entity_poly.entity_id
_entity_poly.type
_entity_poly.pdbx_seq_one_letter_code
_entity_poly.pdbx_strand_id
1 'polypeptide(L)'
;MFNVLSRPPMYDQGAVQPMRDELIAVGFEELLNPESVEKVIEANDDKTALVFINSVCGCAAGSARPAISLALQHSIIPDKLYTVFAGQEREAVDKVRRLVISYPPSSPSIALFKNGELLHFVPRSNIEGYSAGQIAENLTTIFDQYCSAKGPSITPEQFAQVEYAKSCGSKIPKFKE
;
A
#
# COMPACT_ATOMS: atom_id res chain seq x y z
N MET A 1 6.17 25.50 -8.69
CA MET A 1 5.73 26.40 -7.60
C MET A 1 5.40 25.53 -6.41
N PHE A 2 6.23 25.57 -5.36
CA PHE A 2 5.94 24.85 -4.13
C PHE A 2 4.70 25.50 -3.49
N ASN A 3 3.65 24.72 -3.29
CA ASN A 3 2.47 25.18 -2.59
C ASN A 3 2.90 25.50 -1.14
N VAL A 4 2.96 26.78 -0.78
CA VAL A 4 3.48 27.27 0.51
C VAL A 4 2.61 26.81 1.70
N LEU A 5 1.50 26.14 1.42
CA LEU A 5 0.53 25.64 2.39
C LEU A 5 0.68 24.16 2.74
N SER A 6 1.50 23.39 2.01
CA SER A 6 1.63 21.94 2.28
C SER A 6 2.68 21.65 3.35
N ARG A 7 2.32 20.86 4.36
CA ARG A 7 3.30 20.42 5.40
C ARG A 7 4.51 19.70 4.77
N PRO A 8 5.75 20.00 5.19
CA PRO A 8 6.93 19.39 4.61
C PRO A 8 7.00 17.88 4.92
N PRO A 9 7.64 17.11 4.03
CA PRO A 9 7.91 15.69 4.24
C PRO A 9 8.83 15.48 5.45
N MET A 10 8.67 14.35 6.13
CA MET A 10 9.43 13.97 7.31
C MET A 10 10.73 13.23 6.98
N TYR A 11 10.82 12.62 5.80
CA TYR A 11 12.01 11.89 5.36
C TYR A 11 12.49 12.37 4.01
N ASP A 12 13.77 12.15 3.72
CA ASP A 12 14.41 12.49 2.45
C ASP A 12 13.70 11.80 1.27
N GLN A 13 13.48 12.54 0.19
CA GLN A 13 12.75 12.05 -0.99
C GLN A 13 13.50 10.93 -1.71
N GLY A 14 14.82 11.08 -1.86
CA GLY A 14 15.66 10.07 -2.51
C GLY A 14 15.72 8.77 -1.71
N ALA A 15 15.78 8.88 -0.38
CA ALA A 15 15.81 7.72 0.52
C ALA A 15 14.52 6.88 0.50
N VAL A 16 13.36 7.49 0.24
CA VAL A 16 12.07 6.77 0.18
C VAL A 16 11.66 6.35 -1.22
N GLN A 17 12.33 6.83 -2.27
CA GLN A 17 11.99 6.51 -3.65
C GLN A 17 11.89 5.00 -3.93
N PRO A 18 12.82 4.13 -3.46
CA PRO A 18 12.68 2.69 -3.67
C PRO A 18 11.40 2.10 -3.07
N MET A 19 10.91 2.67 -1.96
CA MET A 19 9.69 2.21 -1.30
C MET A 19 8.41 2.61 -2.07
N ARG A 20 8.50 3.65 -2.91
CA ARG A 20 7.45 4.04 -3.87
C ARG A 20 7.51 3.14 -5.09
N ASP A 21 8.71 2.96 -5.63
CA ASP A 21 8.97 2.16 -6.82
C ASP A 21 8.49 0.72 -6.66
N GLU A 22 8.65 0.12 -5.47
CA GLU A 22 8.11 -1.21 -5.12
C GLU A 22 6.60 -1.35 -5.38
N LEU A 23 5.82 -0.28 -5.14
CA LEU A 23 4.37 -0.29 -5.34
C LEU A 23 4.01 0.09 -6.78
N ILE A 24 4.69 1.08 -7.36
CA ILE A 24 4.46 1.49 -8.75
C ILE A 24 4.74 0.32 -9.70
N ALA A 25 5.79 -0.47 -9.42
CA ALA A 25 6.15 -1.65 -10.19
C ALA A 25 5.03 -2.71 -10.25
N VAL A 26 4.10 -2.71 -9.29
CA VAL A 26 2.95 -3.63 -9.24
C VAL A 26 1.61 -2.95 -9.53
N GLY A 27 1.66 -1.76 -10.14
CA GLY A 27 0.49 -1.09 -10.71
C GLY A 27 -0.19 -0.07 -9.79
N PHE A 28 0.42 0.34 -8.68
CA PHE A 28 -0.11 1.43 -7.86
C PHE A 28 0.11 2.80 -8.49
N GLU A 29 -0.89 3.66 -8.36
CA GLU A 29 -0.81 5.09 -8.61
C GLU A 29 -0.65 5.87 -7.29
N GLU A 30 0.27 6.84 -7.26
CA GLU A 30 0.52 7.67 -6.07
C GLU A 30 -0.46 8.83 -5.98
N LEU A 31 -1.09 8.98 -4.81
CA LEU A 31 -1.97 10.09 -4.50
C LEU A 31 -1.21 11.13 -3.66
N LEU A 32 -0.78 12.21 -4.31
CA LEU A 32 0.15 13.15 -3.70
C LEU A 32 -0.50 14.34 -2.98
N ASN A 33 -1.82 14.52 -3.13
CA ASN A 33 -2.56 15.63 -2.55
C ASN A 33 -3.99 15.21 -2.13
N PRO A 34 -4.63 15.95 -1.22
CA PRO A 34 -5.99 15.67 -0.74
C PRO A 34 -7.04 15.60 -1.85
N GLU A 35 -6.94 16.48 -2.85
CA GLU A 35 -7.90 16.58 -3.95
C GLU A 35 -7.89 15.32 -4.80
N SER A 36 -6.71 14.73 -5.03
CA SER A 36 -6.56 13.47 -5.75
C SER A 36 -7.16 12.31 -4.95
N VAL A 37 -6.97 12.30 -3.62
CA VAL A 37 -7.58 11.30 -2.73
C VAL A 37 -9.10 11.37 -2.78
N GLU A 38 -9.66 12.58 -2.65
CA GLU A 38 -11.11 12.80 -2.71
C GLU A 38 -11.68 12.34 -4.04
N LYS A 39 -11.08 12.80 -5.15
CA LYS A 39 -11.53 12.49 -6.50
C LYS A 39 -11.58 10.98 -6.78
N VAL A 40 -10.57 10.21 -6.34
CA VAL A 40 -10.53 8.78 -6.66
C VAL A 40 -11.43 7.95 -5.74
N ILE A 41 -11.64 8.36 -4.49
CA ILE A 41 -12.50 7.64 -3.54
C ILE A 41 -13.98 7.95 -3.79
N GLU A 42 -14.31 9.21 -4.08
CA GLU A 42 -15.69 9.65 -4.40
C GLU A 42 -16.11 9.30 -5.84
N ALA A 43 -15.22 8.70 -6.63
CA ALA A 43 -15.58 8.18 -7.94
C ALA A 43 -16.71 7.16 -7.80
N ASN A 44 -17.86 7.48 -8.38
CA ASN A 44 -19.05 6.63 -8.36
C ASN A 44 -19.18 5.89 -9.70
N ASP A 45 -18.20 5.03 -9.99
CA ASP A 45 -18.11 4.24 -11.22
C ASP A 45 -18.22 2.72 -10.97
N ASP A 46 -18.75 2.33 -9.81
CA ASP A 46 -18.95 0.95 -9.36
C ASP A 46 -17.67 0.09 -9.32
N LYS A 47 -16.51 0.75 -9.29
CA LYS A 47 -15.19 0.12 -9.18
C LYS A 47 -14.67 0.14 -7.75
N THR A 48 -13.98 -0.93 -7.39
CA THR A 48 -13.28 -1.02 -6.11
C THR A 48 -11.94 -0.29 -6.16
N ALA A 49 -11.64 0.50 -5.12
CA ALA A 49 -10.40 1.24 -5.00
C ALA A 49 -9.63 0.78 -3.75
N LEU A 50 -8.48 0.15 -3.95
CA LEU A 50 -7.56 -0.23 -2.89
C LEU A 50 -6.61 0.92 -2.62
N VAL A 51 -6.61 1.42 -1.38
CA VAL A 51 -5.69 2.46 -0.92
C VAL A 51 -4.72 1.87 0.10
N PHE A 52 -3.45 1.78 -0.27
CA PHE A 52 -2.39 1.39 0.65
C PHE A 52 -1.73 2.62 1.30
N ILE A 53 -1.83 2.72 2.62
CA ILE A 53 -1.12 3.74 3.40
C ILE A 53 0.30 3.21 3.66
N ASN A 54 1.21 3.50 2.73
CA ASN A 54 2.61 3.11 2.79
C ASN A 54 3.36 3.81 3.94
N SER A 55 4.51 3.28 4.33
CA SER A 55 5.33 3.79 5.42
C SER A 55 6.79 3.37 5.29
N VAL A 56 7.69 4.11 5.94
CA VAL A 56 9.11 3.72 6.09
C VAL A 56 9.34 2.63 7.14
N CYS A 57 8.30 2.23 7.89
CA CYS A 57 8.43 1.27 8.99
C CYS A 57 8.91 -0.11 8.50
N GLY A 58 9.68 -0.83 9.32
CA GLY A 58 10.20 -2.16 8.97
C GLY A 58 9.12 -3.19 8.64
N CYS A 59 7.93 -3.12 9.27
CA CYS A 59 6.79 -3.98 8.92
C CYS A 59 6.18 -3.65 7.54
N ALA A 60 6.37 -2.42 7.02
CA ALA A 60 5.98 -2.08 5.66
C ALA A 60 6.92 -2.75 4.64
N ALA A 61 8.23 -2.68 4.89
CA ALA A 61 9.24 -3.28 4.01
C ALA A 61 9.26 -4.82 4.07
N GLY A 62 9.20 -5.40 5.26
CA GLY A 62 9.33 -6.85 5.44
C GLY A 62 8.04 -7.65 5.23
N SER A 63 6.88 -7.01 5.39
CA SER A 63 5.59 -7.72 5.36
C SER A 63 4.58 -7.05 4.43
N ALA A 64 4.20 -5.79 4.66
CA ALA A 64 3.03 -5.20 4.01
C ALA A 64 3.17 -5.01 2.49
N ARG A 65 4.29 -4.44 2.02
CA ARG A 65 4.54 -4.25 0.58
C ARG A 65 4.70 -5.58 -0.16
N PRO A 66 5.51 -6.54 0.33
CA PRO A 66 5.55 -7.87 -0.27
C PRO A 66 4.18 -8.57 -0.28
N ALA A 67 3.40 -8.42 0.80
CA ALA A 67 2.08 -9.06 0.91
C ALA A 67 1.06 -8.51 -0.09
N ILE A 68 0.94 -7.19 -0.19
CA ILE A 68 -0.05 -6.58 -1.10
C ILE A 68 0.32 -6.90 -2.56
N SER A 69 1.60 -6.85 -2.89
CA SER A 69 2.06 -7.20 -4.23
C SER A 69 1.80 -8.66 -4.58
N LEU A 70 1.99 -9.58 -3.62
CA LEU A 70 1.65 -11.00 -3.78
C LEU A 70 0.14 -11.19 -3.93
N ALA A 71 -0.68 -10.53 -3.10
CA ALA A 71 -2.13 -10.61 -3.17
C ALA A 71 -2.68 -10.11 -4.52
N LEU A 72 -2.03 -9.12 -5.13
CA LEU A 72 -2.40 -8.60 -6.45
C LEU A 72 -2.03 -9.54 -7.62
N GLN A 73 -1.43 -10.70 -7.34
CA GLN A 73 -1.26 -11.78 -8.32
C GLN A 73 -2.44 -12.75 -8.32
N HIS A 74 -3.44 -12.53 -7.47
CA HIS A 74 -4.66 -13.34 -7.40
C HIS A 74 -5.55 -13.17 -8.63
N SER A 75 -6.45 -14.13 -8.84
CA SER A 75 -7.36 -14.13 -10.00
C SER A 75 -8.42 -13.02 -9.93
N ILE A 76 -8.78 -12.59 -8.72
CA ILE A 76 -9.70 -11.48 -8.44
C ILE A 76 -8.94 -10.44 -7.64
N ILE A 77 -8.93 -9.20 -8.13
CA ILE A 77 -8.22 -8.08 -7.49
C ILE A 77 -9.10 -6.82 -7.52
N PRO A 78 -8.73 -5.77 -6.76
CA PRO A 78 -9.39 -4.47 -6.86
C PRO A 78 -9.21 -3.82 -8.24
N ASP A 79 -10.19 -3.03 -8.67
CA ASP A 79 -10.18 -2.37 -9.99
C ASP A 79 -9.14 -1.25 -10.09
N LYS A 80 -8.90 -0.55 -8.99
CA LYS A 80 -7.99 0.59 -8.91
C LYS A 80 -7.04 0.44 -7.73
N LEU A 81 -5.77 0.74 -7.95
CA LEU A 81 -4.69 0.58 -6.97
C LEU A 81 -4.05 1.94 -6.69
N TYR A 82 -4.18 2.40 -5.45
CA TYR A 82 -3.70 3.71 -5.02
C TYR A 82 -2.84 3.62 -3.77
N THR A 83 -1.88 4.52 -3.65
CA THR A 83 -1.06 4.62 -2.44
C THR A 83 -0.88 6.05 -1.98
N VAL A 84 -0.87 6.23 -0.67
CA VAL A 84 -0.43 7.45 0.01
C VAL A 84 0.72 7.08 0.93
N PHE A 85 1.69 7.98 1.12
CA PHE A 85 2.89 7.66 1.88
C PHE A 85 2.93 8.39 3.23
N ALA A 86 2.74 7.65 4.31
CA ALA A 86 2.76 8.19 5.68
C ALA A 86 4.11 8.84 6.02
N GLY A 87 4.05 10.13 6.35
CA GLY A 87 5.22 10.96 6.64
C GLY A 87 5.79 11.69 5.43
N GLN A 88 5.26 11.47 4.21
CA GLN A 88 5.63 12.21 3.00
C GLN A 88 4.53 13.18 2.61
N GLU A 89 3.55 12.73 1.82
CA GLU A 89 2.38 13.52 1.41
C GLU A 89 1.34 13.55 2.54
N ARG A 90 1.71 14.22 3.64
CA ARG A 90 1.00 14.18 4.92
C ARG A 90 -0.47 14.59 4.80
N GLU A 91 -0.79 15.51 3.91
CA GLU A 91 -2.16 15.98 3.70
C GLU A 91 -3.02 14.97 2.95
N ALA A 92 -2.45 14.29 1.95
CA ALA A 92 -3.12 13.17 1.29
C ALA A 92 -3.39 12.03 2.29
N VAL A 93 -2.40 11.69 3.12
CA VAL A 93 -2.55 10.68 4.17
C VAL A 93 -3.63 11.06 5.19
N ASP A 94 -3.67 12.31 5.62
CA ASP A 94 -4.68 12.78 6.57
C ASP A 94 -6.09 12.79 5.94
N LYS A 95 -6.22 13.05 4.64
CA LYS A 95 -7.50 12.90 3.93
C LYS A 95 -7.97 11.44 3.95
N VAL A 96 -7.10 10.48 3.64
CA VAL A 96 -7.45 9.04 3.73
C VAL A 96 -7.85 8.67 5.16
N ARG A 97 -7.11 9.12 6.19
CA ARG A 97 -7.42 8.84 7.60
C ARG A 97 -8.79 9.37 8.04
N ARG A 98 -9.23 10.51 7.52
CA ARG A 98 -10.57 11.05 7.77
C ARG A 98 -11.69 10.23 7.14
N LEU A 99 -11.38 9.35 6.19
CA LEU A 99 -12.36 8.45 5.57
C LEU A 99 -12.46 7.11 6.32
N VAL A 100 -11.56 6.86 7.28
CA VAL A 100 -11.50 5.64 8.10
C VAL A 100 -11.55 5.94 9.60
N ILE A 101 -12.30 6.98 10.02
CA ILE A 101 -12.33 7.51 11.40
C ILE A 101 -12.66 6.46 12.49
N SER A 102 -13.34 5.38 12.14
CA SER A 102 -13.68 4.29 13.07
C SER A 102 -12.45 3.49 13.51
N TYR A 103 -11.29 3.71 12.89
CA TYR A 103 -10.04 3.02 13.17
C TYR A 103 -8.97 3.99 13.66
N PRO A 104 -8.15 3.59 14.65
CA PRO A 104 -7.03 4.41 15.09
C PRO A 104 -6.03 4.61 13.93
N PRO A 105 -5.55 5.85 13.69
CA PRO A 105 -4.57 6.11 12.65
C PRO A 105 -3.32 5.24 12.81
N SER A 106 -3.03 4.41 11.80
CA SER A 106 -1.87 3.52 11.81
C SER A 106 -1.25 3.38 10.42
N SER A 107 0.04 3.02 10.38
CA SER A 107 0.76 2.75 9.14
C SER A 107 1.84 1.68 9.38
N PRO A 108 2.05 0.74 8.45
CA PRO A 108 1.28 0.53 7.22
C PRO A 108 -0.16 0.07 7.51
N SER A 109 -1.10 0.40 6.63
CA SER A 109 -2.50 -0.04 6.68
C SER A 109 -3.13 -0.03 5.28
N ILE A 110 -4.22 -0.78 5.08
CA ILE A 110 -4.86 -0.98 3.78
C ILE A 110 -6.35 -0.67 3.91
N ALA A 111 -6.90 0.11 3.00
CA ALA A 111 -8.32 0.44 2.92
C ALA A 111 -8.89 0.02 1.57
N LEU A 112 -10.08 -0.55 1.55
CA LEU A 112 -10.82 -0.88 0.33
C LEU A 112 -12.10 -0.04 0.29
N PHE A 113 -12.26 0.73 -0.78
CA PHE A 113 -13.40 1.60 -0.99
C PHE A 113 -14.20 1.18 -2.22
N LYS A 114 -15.47 1.58 -2.26
CA LYS A 114 -16.30 1.56 -3.46
C LYS A 114 -17.35 2.67 -3.35
N ASN A 115 -17.50 3.49 -4.39
CA ASN A 115 -18.49 4.56 -4.46
C ASN A 115 -18.50 5.48 -3.23
N GLY A 116 -17.31 5.88 -2.75
CA GLY A 116 -17.15 6.72 -1.55
C GLY A 116 -17.29 5.99 -0.20
N GLU A 117 -17.70 4.72 -0.19
CA GLU A 117 -17.89 3.94 1.04
C GLU A 117 -16.68 3.06 1.35
N LEU A 118 -16.33 2.97 2.64
CA LEU A 118 -15.31 2.04 3.14
C LEU A 118 -15.91 0.63 3.26
N LEU A 119 -15.48 -0.28 2.38
CA LEU A 119 -15.91 -1.68 2.41
C LEU A 119 -15.13 -2.49 3.45
N HIS A 120 -13.82 -2.28 3.53
CA HIS A 120 -12.96 -3.02 4.45
C HIS A 120 -11.72 -2.21 4.83
N PHE A 121 -11.20 -2.45 6.03
CA PHE A 121 -9.97 -1.83 6.51
C PHE A 121 -9.09 -2.82 7.27
N VAL A 122 -7.82 -2.89 6.88
CA VAL A 122 -6.79 -3.70 7.53
C VAL A 122 -5.85 -2.77 8.30
N PRO A 123 -6.00 -2.66 9.63
CA PRO A 123 -5.13 -1.83 10.46
C PRO A 123 -3.74 -2.46 10.61
N ARG A 124 -2.77 -1.68 11.08
CA ARG A 124 -1.40 -2.16 11.35
C ARG A 124 -1.36 -3.40 12.24
N SER A 125 -2.25 -3.53 13.23
CA SER A 125 -2.32 -4.70 14.13
C SER A 125 -2.54 -6.03 13.42
N ASN A 126 -3.09 -6.01 12.20
CA ASN A 126 -3.33 -7.18 11.36
C ASN A 126 -2.20 -7.41 10.34
N ILE A 127 -1.16 -6.58 10.38
CA ILE A 127 0.03 -6.64 9.52
C ILE A 127 1.28 -6.92 10.37
N GLU A 128 1.41 -6.22 11.49
CA GLU A 128 2.52 -6.35 12.42
C GLU A 128 2.55 -7.73 13.07
N GLY A 129 3.69 -8.40 12.99
CA GLY A 129 3.86 -9.77 13.50
C GLY A 129 3.43 -10.88 12.55
N TYR A 130 2.86 -10.55 11.38
CA TYR A 130 2.47 -11.52 10.36
C TYR A 130 3.47 -11.56 9.20
N SER A 131 3.61 -12.74 8.60
CA SER A 131 4.38 -12.93 7.38
C SER A 131 3.67 -12.35 6.15
N ALA A 132 4.43 -12.06 5.10
CA ALA A 132 3.87 -11.54 3.86
C ALA A 132 2.80 -12.48 3.25
N GLY A 133 3.02 -13.79 3.30
CA GLY A 133 2.07 -14.80 2.79
C GLY A 133 0.75 -14.80 3.57
N GLN A 134 0.79 -14.76 4.90
CA GLN A 134 -0.43 -14.72 5.73
C GLN A 134 -1.26 -13.45 5.49
N ILE A 135 -0.59 -12.31 5.33
CA ILE A 135 -1.26 -11.05 5.01
C ILE A 135 -1.86 -11.12 3.59
N ALA A 136 -1.12 -11.69 2.63
CA ALA A 136 -1.61 -11.87 1.26
C ALA A 136 -2.85 -12.76 1.21
N GLU A 137 -2.87 -13.90 1.93
CA GLU A 137 -4.03 -14.78 2.03
C GLU A 137 -5.27 -14.06 2.57
N ASN A 138 -5.09 -13.27 3.65
CA ASN A 138 -6.16 -12.43 4.19
C ASN A 138 -6.67 -11.43 3.13
N LEU A 139 -5.77 -10.72 2.44
CA LEU A 139 -6.13 -9.79 1.38
C LEU A 139 -6.87 -10.45 0.22
N THR A 140 -6.44 -11.63 -0.23
CA THR A 140 -7.13 -12.36 -1.30
C THR A 140 -8.54 -12.79 -0.88
N THR A 141 -8.75 -13.14 0.39
CA THR A 141 -10.09 -13.42 0.93
C THR A 141 -10.99 -12.19 0.86
N ILE A 142 -10.45 -11.01 1.20
CA ILE A 142 -11.16 -9.73 1.07
C ILE A 142 -11.44 -9.42 -0.41
N PHE A 143 -10.50 -9.69 -1.31
CA PHE A 143 -10.69 -9.46 -2.74
C PHE A 143 -11.79 -10.35 -3.31
N ASP A 144 -11.81 -11.64 -2.97
CA ASP A 144 -12.87 -12.57 -3.40
C ASP A 144 -14.26 -12.16 -2.89
N GLN A 145 -14.33 -11.51 -1.73
CA GLN A 145 -15.59 -11.04 -1.15
C GLN A 145 -16.12 -9.75 -1.79
N TYR A 146 -15.24 -8.80 -2.12
CA TYR A 146 -15.67 -7.43 -2.46
C TYR A 146 -15.35 -7.00 -3.89
N CYS A 147 -14.44 -7.68 -4.57
CA CYS A 147 -13.90 -7.26 -5.87
C CYS A 147 -14.38 -8.19 -6.99
N SER A 148 -14.23 -7.73 -8.24
CA SER A 148 -14.62 -8.50 -9.43
C SER A 148 -13.66 -8.34 -10.61
N ALA A 149 -12.68 -7.43 -10.53
CA ALA A 149 -11.69 -7.26 -11.58
C ALA A 149 -10.78 -8.48 -11.68
N LYS A 150 -10.38 -8.82 -12.90
CA LYS A 150 -9.47 -9.94 -13.15
C LYS A 150 -8.04 -9.50 -12.97
N GLY A 151 -7.32 -10.21 -12.10
CA GLY A 151 -5.87 -10.11 -12.00
C GLY A 151 -5.15 -11.03 -13.00
N PRO A 152 -3.82 -11.11 -12.90
CA PRO A 152 -2.97 -10.37 -11.96
C PRO A 152 -2.82 -8.89 -12.35
N SER A 153 -2.36 -8.06 -11.41
CA SER A 153 -2.04 -6.64 -11.65
C SER A 153 -0.92 -6.43 -12.67
N ILE A 154 0.04 -7.36 -12.72
CA ILE A 154 1.15 -7.39 -13.66
C ILE A 154 1.41 -8.85 -14.08
N THR A 155 2.16 -9.06 -15.15
CA THR A 155 2.48 -10.44 -15.59
C THR A 155 3.38 -11.17 -14.58
N PRO A 156 3.31 -12.51 -14.48
CA PRO A 156 4.22 -13.30 -13.63
C PRO A 156 5.70 -13.02 -13.91
N GLU A 157 6.07 -12.76 -15.17
CA GLU A 157 7.43 -12.42 -15.57
C GLU A 157 7.87 -11.06 -15.02
N GLN A 158 6.98 -10.06 -15.05
CA GLN A 158 7.24 -8.75 -14.44
C GLN A 158 7.33 -8.89 -12.91
N PHE A 159 6.42 -9.66 -12.29
CA PHE A 159 6.42 -9.87 -10.84
C PHE A 159 7.71 -10.54 -10.35
N ALA A 160 8.24 -11.50 -11.10
CA ALA A 160 9.52 -12.15 -10.78
C ALA A 160 10.72 -11.19 -10.80
N GLN A 161 10.61 -10.06 -11.50
CA GLN A 161 11.64 -9.02 -11.56
C GLN A 161 11.48 -7.97 -10.47
N VAL A 162 10.35 -7.94 -9.75
CA VAL A 162 10.17 -7.04 -8.61
C VAL A 162 11.05 -7.56 -7.46
N GLU A 163 12.26 -7.03 -7.39
CA GLU A 163 13.16 -7.26 -6.27
C GLU A 163 12.63 -6.49 -5.05
N TYR A 164 11.79 -7.14 -4.24
CA TYR A 164 11.61 -6.67 -2.87
C TYR A 164 12.98 -6.73 -2.22
N ALA A 165 13.43 -5.63 -1.63
CA ALA A 165 14.67 -5.58 -0.89
C ALA A 165 14.69 -6.78 0.06
N LYS A 166 15.50 -7.81 -0.28
CA LYS A 166 15.72 -8.99 0.57
C LYS A 166 16.20 -8.42 1.89
N SER A 167 15.29 -8.27 2.83
CA SER A 167 15.53 -7.54 4.05
C SER A 167 16.58 -8.33 4.83
N CYS A 168 17.77 -7.76 4.85
CA CYS A 168 18.82 -7.98 5.82
C CYS A 168 18.96 -9.44 6.29
N GLY A 169 19.36 -10.32 5.37
CA GLY A 169 20.16 -11.47 5.77
C GLY A 169 21.51 -10.95 6.22
N SER A 170 21.61 -10.45 7.46
CA SER A 170 22.88 -10.20 8.13
C SER A 170 23.69 -11.50 8.02
N LYS A 171 24.59 -11.58 7.04
CA LYS A 171 25.66 -12.57 7.10
C LYS A 171 26.46 -12.17 8.32
N ILE A 172 26.16 -12.80 9.46
CA ILE A 172 27.03 -12.77 10.63
C ILE A 172 28.42 -13.09 10.06
N PRO A 173 29.41 -12.19 10.17
CA PRO A 173 30.76 -12.53 9.77
C PRO A 173 31.20 -13.69 10.66
N LYS A 174 31.20 -14.90 10.11
CA LYS A 174 31.87 -16.04 10.72
C LYS A 174 33.35 -15.77 10.54
N PHE A 175 34.03 -15.44 11.63
CA PHE A 175 35.49 -15.57 11.66
C PHE A 175 35.81 -17.03 11.32
N LYS A 176 36.71 -17.23 10.35
CA LYS A 176 37.28 -18.54 10.07
C LYS A 176 38.20 -18.89 11.23
N GLU A 177 37.87 -19.95 11.97
CA GLU A 177 38.83 -20.78 12.68
C GLU A 177 38.86 -22.16 12.01
#